data_AF-A0A8G1VJ45-F1
#
_entry.id   AF-A0A8G1VJ45-F1
#
_cell.length_a   1.000
_cell.length_b   1.000
_cell.length_c   1.000
_cell.angle_alpha   90.00
_cell.angle_beta   90.00
_cell.angle_gamma   90.00
#
_symmetry.space_group_name_H-M   'P 1'
#
loop_
_entity.id
_entity.type
_entity.pdbx_description
1 polymer ?
#
loop_
_entity_poly.entity_id
_entity_poly.type
_entity_poly.pdbx_seq_one_letter_code
_entity_poly.pdbx_strand_id
1 'polypeptide(L)'
;MDWSKTVFRLRALPDTVETKEDAARLLSKRLSDISTHQIWVYSLALTLEYWEDPPTKVATVMFDVPPSLVQRNPESRAWHIPARGHDRNSPDLILDTHFIGLTPLNDTNHLQNSYE
;
A
#
# COMPACT_ATOMS: atom_id res chain seq x y z
N MET A 1 3.82 19.82 -7.12
CA MET A 1 2.57 19.03 -7.11
C MET A 1 1.88 19.23 -5.77
N ASP A 2 0.55 19.32 -5.77
CA ASP A 2 -0.25 19.25 -4.54
C ASP A 2 -0.44 17.77 -4.18
N TRP A 3 0.41 17.26 -3.28
CA TRP A 3 0.39 15.87 -2.88
C TRP A 3 -0.74 15.52 -1.91
N SER A 4 -1.37 16.52 -1.28
CA SER A 4 -2.46 16.30 -0.30
C SER A 4 -3.71 15.67 -0.91
N LYS A 5 -3.85 15.74 -2.24
CA LYS A 5 -4.94 15.15 -3.02
C LYS A 5 -4.49 13.95 -3.86
N THR A 6 -3.23 13.54 -3.73
CA THR A 6 -2.69 12.44 -4.53
C THR A 6 -3.04 11.12 -3.90
N VAL A 7 -3.65 10.25 -4.70
CA VAL A 7 -3.89 8.86 -4.36
C VAL A 7 -2.66 8.05 -4.77
N PHE A 8 -2.14 7.27 -3.83
CA PHE A 8 -1.05 6.34 -4.04
C PHE A 8 -1.57 4.90 -3.97
N ARG A 9 -0.87 4.00 -4.64
CA ARG A 9 -1.00 2.57 -4.47
C ARG A 9 0.19 2.07 -3.66
N LEU A 10 -0.10 1.32 -2.60
CA LEU A 10 0.87 0.64 -1.76
C LEU A 10 0.86 -0.84 -2.10
N ARG A 11 1.98 -1.39 -2.55
CA ARG A 11 2.13 -2.80 -2.97
C ARG A 11 3.11 -3.55 -2.08
N ALA A 12 3.17 -4.87 -2.31
CA ALA A 12 4.01 -5.81 -1.58
C ALA A 12 3.69 -5.86 -0.08
N LEU A 13 2.43 -5.60 0.30
CA LEU A 13 2.01 -5.79 1.68
C LEU A 13 1.99 -7.30 2.00
N PRO A 14 2.59 -7.73 3.10
CA PRO A 14 2.57 -9.14 3.47
C PRO A 14 1.15 -9.58 3.86
N ASP A 15 0.86 -10.87 3.73
CA ASP A 15 -0.47 -11.41 4.03
C ASP A 15 -0.88 -11.23 5.51
N THR A 16 0.09 -11.02 6.42
CA THR A 16 -0.14 -10.67 7.82
C THR A 16 -0.85 -9.31 8.01
N VAL A 17 -0.96 -8.50 6.96
CA VAL A 17 -1.75 -7.26 6.96
C VAL A 17 -3.20 -7.63 6.71
N GLU A 18 -4.01 -7.67 7.76
CA GLU A 18 -5.42 -8.08 7.68
C GLU A 18 -6.37 -6.88 7.54
N THR A 19 -6.01 -5.75 8.15
CA THR A 19 -6.86 -4.56 8.22
C THR A 19 -6.21 -3.33 7.58
N LYS A 20 -7.04 -2.31 7.30
CA LYS A 20 -6.57 -0.99 6.85
C LYS A 20 -5.65 -0.34 7.87
N GLU A 21 -5.95 -0.55 9.15
CA GLU A 21 -5.16 -0.07 10.28
C GLU A 21 -3.80 -0.77 10.35
N ASP A 22 -3.71 -2.06 10.03
CA ASP A 22 -2.43 -2.77 9.91
C ASP A 22 -1.55 -2.19 8.81
N ALA A 23 -2.15 -1.92 7.63
CA ALA A 23 -1.44 -1.32 6.50
C ALA A 23 -0.89 0.07 6.87
N ALA A 24 -1.71 0.90 7.52
CA ALA A 24 -1.31 2.23 7.97
C ALA A 24 -0.18 2.17 9.03
N ARG A 25 -0.28 1.26 10.01
CA ARG A 25 0.75 1.06 11.04
C ARG A 25 2.08 0.62 10.44
N LEU A 26 2.05 -0.37 9.55
CA LEU A 26 3.25 -0.88 8.88
C LEU A 26 3.91 0.22 8.04
N LEU A 27 3.11 0.95 7.26
CA LEU A 27 3.61 2.03 6.41
C LEU A 27 4.21 3.17 7.23
N SER A 28 3.54 3.61 8.29
CA SER A 28 4.05 4.64 9.22
C SER A 28 5.40 4.22 9.81
N LYS A 29 5.51 2.98 10.30
CA LYS A 29 6.76 2.44 10.84
C LYS A 29 7.90 2.46 9.82
N ARG A 30 7.61 2.05 8.58
CA ARG A 30 8.60 1.96 7.49
C ARG A 30 9.07 3.34 7.00
N LEU A 31 8.18 4.31 6.92
CA LEU A 31 8.51 5.69 6.53
C LEU A 31 9.25 6.45 7.63
N SER A 32 8.85 6.23 8.90
CA SER A 32 9.41 6.84 10.11
C SER A 32 9.20 8.36 10.28
N ASP A 33 8.77 9.07 9.23
CA ASP A 33 8.49 10.51 9.24
C ASP A 33 6.99 10.86 9.14
N ILE A 34 6.12 9.85 8.97
CA ILE A 34 4.67 10.01 8.89
C ILE A 34 4.00 9.17 9.98
N SER A 35 3.07 9.78 10.74
CA SER A 35 2.29 9.05 11.76
C SER A 35 1.10 8.32 11.14
N THR A 36 0.64 7.24 11.78
CA THR A 36 -0.52 6.45 11.32
C THR A 36 -1.77 7.29 11.08
N HIS A 37 -2.02 8.32 11.90
CA HIS A 37 -3.21 9.19 11.79
C HIS A 37 -3.18 10.10 10.56
N GLN A 38 -2.01 10.26 9.92
CA GLN A 38 -1.84 11.05 8.71
C GLN A 38 -1.93 10.19 7.44
N ILE A 39 -2.28 8.91 7.58
CA ILE A 39 -2.38 7.94 6.48
C ILE A 39 -3.84 7.49 6.37
N TRP A 40 -4.42 7.76 5.21
CA TRP A 40 -5.77 7.33 4.87
C TRP A 40 -5.69 6.10 3.97
N VAL A 41 -6.26 4.98 4.40
CA VAL A 41 -6.31 3.74 3.61
C VAL A 41 -7.73 3.53 3.11
N TYR A 42 -7.94 3.65 1.80
CA TYR A 42 -9.27 3.57 1.17
C TYR A 42 -9.69 2.13 0.88
N SER A 43 -8.76 1.31 0.40
CA SER A 43 -8.97 -0.10 0.10
C SER A 43 -7.76 -0.93 0.49
N LEU A 44 -7.99 -2.21 0.72
CA LEU A 44 -7.00 -3.25 0.92
C LEU A 44 -7.54 -4.48 0.20
N ALA A 45 -6.76 -5.06 -0.71
CA ALA A 45 -7.16 -6.21 -1.50
C ALA A 45 -5.96 -7.13 -1.74
N LEU A 46 -6.21 -8.41 -1.99
CA LEU A 46 -5.20 -9.31 -2.52
C LEU A 46 -4.74 -8.85 -3.92
N THR A 47 -3.45 -8.99 -4.19
CA THR A 47 -2.91 -8.82 -5.53
C THR A 47 -3.49 -9.87 -6.47
N LEU A 48 -3.87 -9.46 -7.69
CA LEU A 48 -4.24 -10.40 -8.76
C LEU A 48 -3.01 -10.87 -9.54
N GLU A 49 -1.81 -10.42 -9.19
CA GLU A 49 -0.58 -10.90 -9.80
C GLU A 49 -0.31 -12.33 -9.33
N TYR A 50 -0.79 -13.30 -10.12
CA TYR A 50 -0.67 -14.75 -9.90
C TYR A 50 0.77 -15.27 -9.69
N TRP A 51 1.78 -14.43 -9.89
CA TRP A 51 3.20 -14.79 -9.84
C TRP A 51 3.91 -14.30 -8.56
N GLU A 52 3.23 -13.58 -7.67
CA GLU A 52 3.80 -13.19 -6.38
C GLU A 52 3.67 -14.36 -5.38
N ASP A 53 4.81 -14.94 -4.98
CA ASP A 53 4.92 -15.97 -3.94
C ASP A 53 5.80 -15.46 -2.79
N PRO A 54 5.25 -15.27 -1.57
CA PRO A 54 3.85 -15.46 -1.20
C PRO A 54 2.93 -14.38 -1.81
N PRO A 55 1.61 -14.63 -1.94
CA PRO A 55 0.65 -13.62 -2.38
C PRO A 55 0.78 -12.34 -1.55
N THR A 56 0.83 -11.18 -2.21
CA THR A 56 0.88 -9.89 -1.53
C THR A 56 -0.47 -9.19 -1.57
N LYS A 57 -0.64 -8.19 -0.71
CA LYS A 57 -1.78 -7.29 -0.70
C LYS A 57 -1.40 -5.93 -1.28
N VAL A 58 -2.41 -5.26 -1.81
CA VAL A 58 -2.34 -3.90 -2.34
C VAL A 58 -3.33 -3.03 -1.60
N ALA A 59 -2.91 -1.84 -1.23
CA ALA A 59 -3.77 -0.84 -0.62
C ALA A 59 -3.78 0.46 -1.41
N THR A 60 -4.90 1.16 -1.39
CA THR A 60 -4.99 2.53 -1.90
C THR A 60 -4.85 3.49 -0.74
N VAL A 61 -3.88 4.39 -0.79
CA VAL A 61 -3.53 5.27 0.34
C VAL A 61 -3.42 6.73 -0.06
N MET A 62 -3.75 7.64 0.85
CA MET A 62 -3.44 9.06 0.78
C MET A 62 -2.74 9.51 2.05
N PHE A 63 -2.07 10.65 1.97
CA PHE A 63 -1.41 11.27 3.12
C PHE A 63 -1.90 12.70 3.29
N ASP A 64 -2.10 13.12 4.55
CA ASP A 64 -2.35 14.53 4.87
C ASP A 64 -1.17 15.40 4.42
N VAL A 65 0.05 14.89 4.65
CA VAL A 65 1.32 15.49 4.25
C VAL A 65 2.15 14.41 3.56
N PRO A 66 2.71 14.66 2.36
CA PRO A 66 3.50 13.66 1.65
C PRO A 66 4.73 13.24 2.45
N PRO A 67 5.09 11.94 2.46
CA PRO A 67 6.34 11.50 3.09
C PRO A 67 7.56 12.14 2.41
N SER A 68 8.63 12.34 3.17
CA SER A 68 9.89 12.90 2.68
C SER A 68 10.45 12.12 1.50
N LEU A 69 10.18 10.82 1.44
CA LEU A 69 10.55 9.95 0.32
C LEU A 69 9.99 10.45 -1.02
N VAL A 70 8.71 10.82 -1.05
CA VAL A 70 8.03 11.36 -2.24
C VAL A 70 8.53 12.78 -2.52
N GLN A 71 8.69 13.60 -1.48
CA GLN A 71 9.16 14.98 -1.62
C GLN A 71 10.60 15.09 -2.17
N ARG A 72 11.48 14.14 -1.84
CA ARG A 72 12.87 14.11 -2.32
C ARG A 72 12.99 13.75 -3.80
N ASN A 73 12.03 13.03 -4.36
CA ASN A 73 12.03 12.65 -5.77
C ASN A 73 10.62 12.75 -6.37
N PRO A 74 10.12 13.98 -6.57
CA PRO A 74 8.73 14.22 -6.94
C PRO A 74 8.39 13.81 -8.38
N GLU A 75 9.39 13.67 -9.24
CA GLU A 75 9.22 13.22 -10.64
C GLU A 75 9.13 11.69 -10.77
N SER A 76 9.44 10.95 -9.70
CA SER A 76 9.29 9.50 -9.71
C SER A 76 7.82 9.11 -9.76
N ARG A 77 7.55 7.97 -10.40
CA ARG A 77 6.22 7.35 -10.39
C ARG A 77 6.10 6.26 -9.32
N ALA A 78 7.22 5.77 -8.82
CA ALA A 78 7.29 4.75 -7.79
C ALA A 78 8.45 4.99 -6.81
N TRP A 79 8.26 4.60 -5.56
CA TRP A 79 9.24 4.71 -4.49
C TRP A 79 9.29 3.41 -3.69
N HIS A 80 10.50 2.90 -3.48
CA HIS A 80 10.74 1.73 -2.64
C HIS A 80 10.95 2.16 -1.19
N ILE A 81 10.28 1.46 -0.27
CA ILE A 81 10.33 1.71 1.17
C ILE A 81 10.99 0.49 1.84
N PRO A 82 12.29 0.60 2.18
CA PRO A 82 13.06 -0.54 2.64
C PRO A 82 12.55 -1.17 3.93
N ALA A 83 12.82 -2.46 4.08
CA ALA A 83 12.66 -3.14 5.36
C ALA A 83 13.58 -2.60 6.47
N ARG A 84 13.07 -2.56 7.70
CA ARG A 84 13.70 -1.95 8.88
C ARG A 84 13.46 -2.76 10.16
N GLY A 85 14.51 -2.86 10.98
CA GLY A 85 14.41 -3.46 12.32
C GLY A 85 13.97 -4.93 12.27
N HIS A 86 12.92 -5.27 13.02
CA HIS A 86 12.40 -6.65 13.11
C HIS A 86 11.81 -7.19 11.80
N ASP A 87 11.50 -6.33 10.83
CA ASP A 87 10.94 -6.75 9.54
C ASP A 87 11.97 -6.81 8.41
N ARG A 88 13.29 -6.73 8.72
CA ARG A 88 14.39 -6.62 7.74
C ARG A 88 14.45 -7.71 6.65
N ASN A 89 13.80 -8.85 6.90
CA ASN A 89 13.76 -9.98 5.97
C ASN A 89 12.52 -9.93 5.05
N SER A 90 11.58 -9.03 5.30
CA SER A 90 10.42 -8.79 4.44
C SER A 90 10.83 -7.97 3.22
N PRO A 91 10.11 -8.10 2.09
CA PRO A 91 10.37 -7.26 0.93
C PRO A 91 10.17 -5.77 1.22
N ASP A 92 10.71 -4.96 0.31
CA ASP A 92 10.44 -3.53 0.28
C ASP A 92 8.97 -3.29 -0.05
N LEU A 93 8.33 -2.36 0.66
CA LEU A 93 7.03 -1.87 0.21
C LEU A 93 7.24 -0.95 -0.98
N ILE A 94 6.27 -0.90 -1.87
CA ILE A 94 6.33 -0.03 -3.04
C ILE A 94 5.16 0.93 -3.00
N LEU A 95 5.46 2.23 -3.03
CA LEU A 95 4.46 3.28 -3.19
C LEU A 95 4.50 3.75 -4.64
N ASP A 96 3.38 3.80 -5.35
CA ASP A 96 3.33 4.29 -6.72
C ASP A 96 2.08 5.11 -7.04
N THR A 97 2.14 5.91 -8.11
CA THR A 97 1.04 6.79 -8.58
C THR A 97 0.56 6.46 -9.99
N HIS A 98 1.22 5.51 -10.67
CA HIS A 98 0.92 5.20 -12.07
C HIS A 98 -0.15 4.13 -12.24
N PHE A 99 -0.53 3.41 -11.18
CA PHE A 99 -1.59 2.39 -11.18
C PHE A 99 -1.50 1.38 -12.35
N ILE A 100 -0.27 1.03 -12.77
CA ILE A 100 -0.09 0.00 -13.80
C ILE A 100 -0.36 -1.36 -13.14
N GLY A 101 -1.40 -2.07 -13.61
CA GLY A 101 -1.91 -3.32 -13.03
C GLY A 101 -3.36 -3.19 -12.52
N LEU A 102 -4.10 -4.30 -12.44
CA LEU A 102 -5.49 -4.31 -11.94
C LEU A 102 -5.50 -4.23 -10.41
N THR A 103 -6.19 -3.24 -9.84
CA THR A 103 -6.48 -3.20 -8.39
C THR A 103 -7.94 -3.62 -8.20
N PRO A 104 -8.24 -4.74 -7.52
CA PRO A 104 -9.62 -5.10 -7.22
C PRO A 104 -10.27 -4.01 -6.37
N LEU A 105 -11.48 -3.60 -6.75
CA LEU A 105 -12.26 -2.62 -5.99
C LEU A 105 -12.90 -3.23 -4.72
N ASN A 106 -12.96 -4.56 -4.62
CA ASN A 106 -13.47 -5.30 -3.49
C ASN A 106 -12.97 -6.75 -3.55
N ASP A 107 -12.40 -7.27 -2.44
CA ASP A 107 -12.33 -8.71 -2.23
C ASP A 107 -13.74 -9.17 -1.83
N THR A 108 -14.60 -9.43 -2.81
CA THR A 108 -15.85 -10.14 -2.52
C THR A 108 -15.47 -11.58 -2.16
N ASN A 109 -15.70 -11.98 -0.92
CA ASN A 109 -15.65 -13.38 -0.50
C ASN A 109 -16.35 -14.23 -1.58
N HIS A 110 -15.59 -15.07 -2.28
CA HIS A 110 -16.03 -15.87 -3.42
C HIS A 110 -17.14 -16.90 -3.12
N LEU A 111 -17.72 -16.89 -1.91
CA LEU A 111 -18.67 -17.90 -1.45
C LEU A 111 -20.13 -17.44 -1.39
N GLN A 112 -20.49 -16.23 -1.81
CA GLN A 112 -21.89 -15.82 -1.71
C GLN A 112 -22.32 -14.85 -2.79
N ASN A 113 -22.38 -15.33 -4.03
CA ASN A 113 -23.28 -14.78 -5.06
C ASN A 113 -23.90 -15.96 -5.81
N SER A 114 -24.93 -16.56 -5.21
CA SER A 114 -25.90 -17.35 -5.97
C SER A 114 -26.71 -16.35 -6.80
N TYR A 115 -26.54 -16.42 -8.12
CA TYR A 115 -27.46 -15.77 -9.04
C TYR A 115 -28.79 -16.53 -8.99
N GLU A 116 -29.86 -15.87 -8.54
CA GLU A 116 -31.23 -16.22 -8.95
C GLU A 116 -31.47 -15.71 -10.39
#